data_AF-A0A5C9EJI6-F1
#
_entry.id   AF-A0A5C9EJI6-F1
#
_cell.length_a   1.000
_cell.length_b   1.000
_cell.length_c   1.000
_cell.angle_alpha   90.00
_cell.angle_beta   90.00
_cell.angle_gamma   90.00
#
_symmetry.space_group_name_H-M   'P 1'
#
loop_
_entity.id
_entity.type
_entity.pdbx_description
1 polymer ?
#
loop_
_entity_poly.entity_id
_entity_poly.type
_entity_poly.pdbx_seq_one_letter_code
_entity_poly.pdbx_strand_id
1 'polypeptide(L)'
;MRLTVKKINFETGNTRDILLNKKDAAKLGQKPGERIIIKDPNVSSPEKKYWVAIIHVTNSDSILAPGQIGILADNPALINDFAEDKELSVKPAEQPDSYRFIRKKIEGKKLNGEEINKIISDAVSGLLSRIELASFITGVSINGCDNHEITALTMAEARSGEIFDFGPNVYDKHSTGGVPGNKVSLIIVPIVAAADLLIPKTSTRAITSPSGTADSMEVLAPVKFNSNELKEIISKENACIAWGGALDIAPADNILIEVERPLHLDPFGLMIPSILAKKLSMGVKKIVLDIPVGSGTKFPTPEEGDKFAHKFKEIGRNVGVEAECALTLAHQPIGHAIGPAIEAKEALTLLKDYSAGPNSLIEKSTSLAGILLEMGGKAQKGKGQELAKNILKSGEAYEKMRKIIEAQKGNPDIEPEEIELGPYSKDFYSTKSGHITEVNNAIINQIAKTAGCPYSKTAGVEIFKKQGAKIEEGELIFRIYSNSKSKLRKAEKVYNATGSPIILGGMMIKRI
;
A
#
# COMPACT_ATOMS: atom_id res chain seq x y z
N MET A 1 7.83 -22.90 -32.21
CA MET A 1 6.91 -22.69 -33.36
C MET A 1 6.71 -21.20 -33.59
N ARG A 2 6.18 -20.78 -34.73
CA ARG A 2 5.78 -19.39 -34.97
C ARG A 2 4.26 -19.28 -34.94
N LEU A 3 3.73 -18.27 -34.26
CA LEU A 3 2.30 -18.00 -34.11
C LEU A 3 2.02 -16.52 -34.38
N THR A 4 0.87 -16.21 -34.96
CA THR A 4 0.41 -14.83 -35.21
C THR A 4 -0.45 -14.34 -34.06
N VAL A 5 -0.26 -13.09 -33.64
CA VAL A 5 -1.00 -12.50 -32.52
C VAL A 5 -2.44 -12.27 -32.91
N LYS A 6 -3.36 -12.70 -32.04
CA LYS A 6 -4.76 -12.29 -32.06
C LYS A 6 -5.13 -11.69 -30.70
N LYS A 7 -5.61 -10.46 -30.67
CA LYS A 7 -6.11 -9.86 -29.42
C LYS A 7 -7.49 -10.43 -29.11
N ILE A 8 -7.65 -10.88 -27.88
CA ILE A 8 -8.89 -11.46 -27.38
C ILE A 8 -9.43 -10.55 -26.29
N ASN A 9 -10.64 -10.04 -26.49
CA ASN A 9 -11.32 -9.20 -25.52
C ASN A 9 -11.91 -10.04 -24.37
N PHE A 10 -11.03 -10.69 -23.61
CA PHE A 10 -11.35 -11.56 -22.48
C PHE A 10 -10.28 -11.39 -21.40
N GLU A 11 -10.67 -11.50 -20.13
CA GLU A 11 -9.79 -11.34 -18.97
C GLU A 11 -9.87 -12.59 -18.07
N THR A 12 -8.74 -13.04 -17.53
CA THR A 12 -8.68 -14.13 -16.54
C THR A 12 -8.35 -13.63 -15.13
N GLY A 13 -7.96 -12.36 -14.99
CA GLY A 13 -7.43 -11.80 -13.75
C GLY A 13 -5.96 -12.17 -13.51
N ASN A 14 -5.27 -12.67 -14.53
CA ASN A 14 -3.84 -12.97 -14.50
C ASN A 14 -3.17 -12.43 -15.77
N THR A 15 -2.34 -11.40 -15.59
CA THR A 15 -1.63 -10.67 -16.66
C THR A 15 -0.56 -11.50 -17.39
N ARG A 16 -0.45 -12.80 -17.10
CA ARG A 16 0.48 -13.73 -17.76
C ARG A 16 -0.23 -14.82 -18.56
N ASP A 17 -1.56 -14.83 -18.55
CA ASP A 17 -2.33 -15.81 -19.27
C ASP A 17 -2.40 -15.49 -20.77
N ILE A 18 -2.26 -16.52 -21.59
CA ILE A 18 -2.46 -16.46 -23.04
C ILE A 18 -3.35 -17.62 -23.48
N LEU A 19 -3.93 -17.50 -24.67
CA LEU A 19 -4.75 -18.55 -25.25
C LEU A 19 -4.03 -19.22 -26.42
N LEU A 20 -4.04 -20.55 -26.47
CA LEU A 20 -3.61 -21.35 -27.62
C LEU A 20 -4.76 -22.20 -28.13
N ASN A 21 -4.76 -22.46 -29.44
CA ASN A 21 -5.63 -23.49 -30.00
C ASN A 21 -5.15 -24.88 -29.55
N LYS A 22 -6.08 -25.81 -29.28
CA LYS A 22 -5.77 -27.20 -28.89
C LYS A 22 -4.75 -27.87 -29.82
N LYS A 23 -4.84 -27.64 -31.13
CA LYS A 23 -3.94 -28.23 -32.13
C LYS A 23 -2.50 -27.72 -31.96
N ASP A 24 -2.32 -26.43 -31.64
CA ASP A 24 -1.00 -25.83 -31.47
C ASP A 24 -0.38 -26.16 -30.12
N ALA A 25 -1.19 -26.17 -29.06
CA ALA A 25 -0.76 -26.67 -27.75
C ALA A 25 -0.26 -28.12 -27.84
N ALA A 26 -0.99 -28.98 -28.55
CA ALA A 26 -0.58 -30.36 -28.80
C ALA A 26 0.73 -30.45 -29.62
N LYS A 27 0.90 -29.61 -30.66
CA LYS A 27 2.16 -29.53 -31.43
C LYS A 27 3.35 -29.08 -30.58
N LEU A 28 3.13 -28.20 -29.60
CA LEU A 28 4.15 -27.79 -28.63
C LEU A 28 4.42 -28.85 -27.56
N GLY A 29 3.60 -29.90 -27.47
CA GLY A 29 3.65 -30.85 -26.37
C GLY A 29 3.33 -30.19 -25.03
N GLN A 30 2.45 -29.19 -25.02
CA GLN A 30 2.09 -28.44 -23.82
C GLN A 30 0.61 -28.61 -23.45
N LYS A 31 0.33 -28.57 -22.15
CA LYS A 31 -1.02 -28.67 -21.57
C LYS A 31 -1.51 -27.32 -21.04
N PRO A 32 -2.82 -27.16 -20.81
CA PRO A 32 -3.32 -26.01 -20.05
C PRO A 32 -2.61 -25.90 -18.69
N GLY A 33 -2.23 -24.68 -18.31
CA GLY A 33 -1.47 -24.39 -17.08
C GLY A 33 0.05 -24.51 -17.22
N GLU A 34 0.56 -25.08 -18.31
CA GLU A 34 1.99 -25.12 -18.57
C GLU A 34 2.50 -23.80 -19.18
N ARG A 35 3.83 -23.63 -19.20
CA ARG A 35 4.46 -22.34 -19.49
C ARG A 35 5.11 -22.35 -20.86
N ILE A 36 5.00 -21.21 -21.53
CA ILE A 36 5.73 -20.94 -22.76
C ILE A 36 6.57 -19.68 -22.63
N ILE A 37 7.64 -19.65 -23.41
CA ILE A 37 8.44 -18.47 -23.67
C ILE A 37 8.02 -17.91 -25.03
N ILE A 38 7.62 -16.65 -25.03
CA ILE A 38 7.24 -15.87 -26.21
C ILE A 38 8.36 -14.87 -26.50
N LYS A 39 8.81 -14.79 -27.76
CA LYS A 39 9.81 -13.84 -28.23
C LYS A 39 9.41 -13.21 -29.55
N ASP A 40 9.77 -11.95 -29.74
CA ASP A 40 9.71 -11.31 -31.06
C ASP A 40 10.90 -11.81 -31.91
N PRO A 41 10.65 -12.52 -33.04
CA PRO A 41 11.73 -13.05 -33.88
C PRO A 41 12.56 -11.96 -34.56
N ASN A 42 12.01 -10.74 -34.73
CA ASN A 42 12.68 -9.64 -35.42
C ASN A 42 13.58 -8.81 -34.49
N VAL A 43 13.66 -9.20 -33.22
CA VAL A 43 14.47 -8.51 -32.21
C VAL A 43 15.60 -9.44 -31.78
N SER A 44 16.80 -9.18 -32.30
CA SER A 44 17.99 -10.01 -32.05
C SER A 44 18.84 -9.56 -30.85
N SER A 45 18.47 -8.46 -30.18
CA SER A 45 19.25 -7.95 -29.04
C SER A 45 19.08 -8.85 -27.80
N PRO A 46 20.17 -9.25 -27.13
CA PRO A 46 20.12 -10.04 -25.89
C PRO A 46 19.45 -9.29 -24.72
N GLU A 47 19.28 -7.96 -24.82
CA GLU A 47 18.67 -7.12 -23.79
C GLU A 47 17.13 -7.01 -23.89
N LYS A 48 16.50 -7.46 -24.98
CA LYS A 48 15.02 -7.38 -25.13
C LYS A 48 14.32 -8.66 -24.66
N LYS A 49 13.40 -8.43 -23.71
CA LYS A 49 12.61 -9.39 -22.91
C LYS A 49 11.99 -10.51 -23.75
N TYR A 50 12.26 -11.73 -23.32
CA TYR A 50 11.32 -12.83 -23.54
C TYR A 50 10.19 -12.73 -22.53
N TRP A 51 9.01 -13.19 -22.92
CA TRP A 51 7.83 -13.18 -22.08
C TRP A 51 7.48 -14.60 -21.67
N VAL A 52 7.34 -14.82 -20.37
CA VAL A 52 6.81 -16.09 -19.84
C VAL A 52 5.30 -15.94 -19.69
N ALA A 53 4.57 -16.87 -20.29
CA ALA A 53 3.12 -16.91 -20.26
C ALA A 53 2.60 -18.29 -19.87
N ILE A 54 1.41 -18.33 -19.28
CA ILE A 54 0.70 -19.54 -18.87
C ILE A 54 -0.36 -19.85 -19.91
N ILE A 55 -0.37 -21.10 -20.40
CA ILE A 55 -1.23 -21.52 -21.48
C ILE A 55 -2.65 -21.80 -20.97
N HIS A 56 -3.64 -21.15 -21.58
CA HIS A 56 -5.01 -21.65 -21.65
C HIS A 56 -5.27 -22.21 -23.03
N VAL A 57 -6.17 -23.20 -23.13
CA VAL A 57 -6.46 -23.87 -24.40
C VAL A 57 -7.91 -23.67 -24.79
N THR A 58 -8.14 -23.22 -26.03
CA THR A 58 -9.46 -23.25 -26.66
C THR A 58 -9.60 -24.43 -27.61
N ASN A 59 -10.78 -25.05 -27.59
CA ASN A 59 -11.19 -26.07 -28.54
C ASN A 59 -11.95 -25.49 -29.73
N SER A 60 -12.22 -24.18 -29.74
CA SER A 60 -12.99 -23.51 -30.78
C SER A 60 -12.11 -22.73 -31.73
N ASP A 61 -12.06 -23.17 -32.99
CA ASP A 61 -11.35 -22.49 -34.07
C ASP A 61 -11.97 -21.10 -34.37
N SER A 62 -13.22 -20.83 -33.95
CA SER A 62 -13.84 -19.50 -34.06
C SER A 62 -13.29 -18.48 -33.06
N ILE A 63 -12.84 -18.93 -31.88
CA ILE A 63 -12.24 -18.07 -30.86
C ILE A 63 -10.80 -17.77 -31.24
N LEU A 64 -10.01 -18.80 -31.54
CA LEU A 64 -8.62 -18.67 -31.95
C LEU A 64 -8.30 -19.76 -32.98
N ALA A 65 -7.95 -19.34 -34.20
CA ALA A 65 -7.64 -20.29 -35.25
C ALA A 65 -6.26 -20.95 -35.00
N PRO A 66 -6.02 -22.17 -35.50
CA PRO A 66 -4.70 -22.77 -35.47
C PRO A 66 -3.65 -21.89 -36.16
N GLY A 67 -2.46 -21.78 -35.59
CA GLY A 67 -1.40 -20.85 -36.03
C GLY A 67 -1.47 -19.46 -35.39
N GLN A 68 -2.41 -19.22 -34.47
CA GLN A 68 -2.55 -17.97 -33.73
C GLN A 68 -2.23 -18.14 -32.24
N ILE A 69 -1.77 -17.06 -31.61
CA ILE A 69 -1.64 -16.92 -30.15
C ILE A 69 -2.57 -15.80 -29.68
N GLY A 70 -3.45 -16.14 -28.74
CA GLY A 70 -4.41 -15.21 -28.16
C GLY A 70 -3.78 -14.40 -27.03
N ILE A 71 -3.69 -13.09 -27.20
CA ILE A 71 -3.29 -12.16 -26.14
C ILE A 71 -4.56 -11.60 -25.49
N LEU A 72 -4.71 -11.82 -24.19
CA LEU A 72 -5.90 -11.46 -23.41
C LEU A 72 -5.91 -9.96 -23.03
N ALA A 73 -7.10 -9.41 -22.77
CA ALA A 73 -7.34 -7.98 -22.54
C ALA A 73 -6.71 -7.46 -21.24
N ASP A 74 -6.56 -8.32 -20.23
CA ASP A 74 -5.94 -8.02 -18.94
C ASP A 74 -4.40 -8.04 -18.99
N ASN A 75 -3.81 -8.12 -20.19
CA ASN A 75 -2.36 -8.07 -20.37
C ASN A 75 -1.91 -6.80 -21.13
N PRO A 76 -2.01 -5.61 -20.52
CA PRO A 76 -1.73 -4.34 -21.20
C PRO A 76 -0.28 -4.26 -21.70
N ALA A 77 0.66 -4.91 -21.00
CA ALA A 77 2.06 -4.91 -21.42
C ALA A 77 2.25 -5.71 -22.73
N LEU A 78 1.69 -6.92 -22.83
CA LEU A 78 1.74 -7.67 -24.09
C LEU A 78 0.92 -7.01 -25.21
N ILE A 79 -0.22 -6.40 -24.89
CA ILE A 79 -1.05 -5.68 -25.88
C ILE A 79 -0.30 -4.51 -26.52
N ASN A 80 0.54 -3.82 -25.73
CA ASN A 80 1.35 -2.71 -26.18
C ASN A 80 2.60 -3.19 -26.95
N ASP A 81 3.23 -4.27 -26.51
CA ASP A 81 4.46 -4.81 -27.11
C ASP A 81 4.19 -5.61 -28.40
N PHE A 82 3.03 -6.25 -28.48
CA PHE A 82 2.62 -7.14 -29.57
C PHE A 82 1.34 -6.64 -30.25
N ALA A 83 1.52 -6.05 -31.43
CA ALA A 83 0.42 -5.66 -32.31
C ALA A 83 -0.35 -6.88 -32.84
N GLU A 84 -1.60 -6.65 -33.28
CA GLU A 84 -2.40 -7.65 -34.00
C GLU A 84 -1.61 -8.18 -35.22
N ASP A 85 -1.80 -9.46 -35.55
CA ASP A 85 -1.17 -10.15 -36.69
C ASP A 85 0.36 -10.24 -36.65
N LYS A 86 1.01 -9.73 -35.60
CA LYS A 86 2.46 -9.84 -35.41
C LYS A 86 2.86 -11.30 -35.23
N GLU A 87 3.91 -11.73 -35.91
CA GLU A 87 4.46 -13.08 -35.75
C GLU A 87 5.38 -13.16 -34.52
N LEU A 88 5.15 -14.15 -33.67
CA LEU A 88 5.90 -14.42 -32.45
C LEU A 88 6.50 -15.83 -32.47
N SER A 89 7.70 -15.97 -31.92
CA SER A 89 8.33 -17.26 -31.67
C SER A 89 7.91 -17.76 -30.30
N VAL A 90 7.34 -18.97 -30.27
CA VAL A 90 6.81 -19.61 -29.06
C VAL A 90 7.50 -20.95 -28.85
N LYS A 91 8.01 -21.18 -27.64
CA LYS A 91 8.60 -22.46 -27.23
C LYS A 91 8.17 -22.82 -25.80
N PRO A 92 8.16 -24.11 -25.43
CA PRO A 92 7.99 -24.50 -24.03
C PRO A 92 9.01 -23.82 -23.13
N ALA A 93 8.58 -23.41 -21.94
CA ALA A 93 9.49 -22.97 -20.89
C ALA A 93 10.00 -24.17 -20.11
N GLU A 94 11.29 -24.19 -19.78
CA GLU A 94 11.82 -25.18 -18.85
C GLU A 94 11.31 -24.92 -17.44
N GLN A 95 11.23 -25.97 -16.62
CA GLN A 95 10.86 -25.81 -15.22
C GLN A 95 11.93 -24.97 -14.51
N PRO A 96 11.55 -23.90 -13.80
CA PRO A 96 12.52 -23.03 -13.17
C PRO A 96 13.23 -23.72 -12.01
N ASP A 97 14.54 -23.53 -11.93
CA ASP A 97 15.37 -24.03 -10.84
C ASP A 97 14.91 -23.54 -9.46
N SER A 98 14.24 -22.40 -9.37
CA SER A 98 13.67 -21.91 -8.10
C SER A 98 12.67 -22.88 -7.46
N TYR A 99 12.05 -23.78 -8.21
CA TYR A 99 11.10 -24.77 -7.67
C TYR A 99 11.73 -25.66 -6.58
N ARG A 100 12.97 -26.14 -6.77
CA ARG A 100 13.67 -26.93 -5.74
C ARG A 100 13.96 -26.13 -4.48
N PHE A 101 14.16 -24.82 -4.59
CA PHE A 101 14.37 -23.94 -3.44
C PHE A 101 13.07 -23.67 -2.69
N ILE A 102 11.95 -23.51 -3.40
CA ILE A 102 10.62 -23.44 -2.79
C ILE A 102 10.32 -24.73 -2.00
N ARG A 103 10.58 -25.90 -2.60
CA ARG A 103 10.45 -27.19 -1.91
C ARG A 103 11.36 -27.28 -0.68
N LYS A 104 12.62 -26.86 -0.79
CA LYS A 104 13.57 -26.80 0.33
C LYS A 104 13.00 -25.97 1.49
N LYS A 105 12.36 -24.83 1.20
CA LYS A 105 11.71 -23.99 2.23
C LYS A 105 10.49 -24.66 2.86
N ILE A 106 9.67 -25.35 2.07
CA ILE A 106 8.52 -26.13 2.56
C ILE A 106 8.99 -27.26 3.50
N GLU A 107 10.14 -27.88 3.21
CA GLU A 107 10.78 -28.89 4.07
C GLU A 107 11.44 -28.32 5.34
N GLY A 108 11.28 -27.01 5.62
CA GLY A 108 11.83 -26.35 6.81
C GLY A 108 13.33 -26.08 6.77
N LYS A 109 13.96 -26.23 5.60
CA LYS A 109 15.40 -25.98 5.44
C LYS A 109 15.66 -24.51 5.10
N LYS A 110 16.80 -24.00 5.56
CA LYS A 110 17.24 -22.62 5.33
C LYS A 110 17.61 -22.38 3.87
N LEU A 111 17.19 -21.24 3.34
CA LEU A 111 17.63 -20.74 2.04
C LEU A 111 18.87 -19.86 2.18
N ASN A 112 19.80 -19.96 1.23
CA ASN A 112 20.89 -19.01 1.10
C ASN A 112 20.50 -17.82 0.19
N GLY A 113 21.37 -16.81 0.11
CA GLY A 113 21.09 -15.60 -0.67
C GLY A 113 20.94 -15.84 -2.18
N GLU A 114 21.69 -16.77 -2.76
CA GLU A 114 21.60 -17.11 -4.19
C GLU A 114 20.26 -17.79 -4.51
N GLU A 115 19.84 -18.72 -3.65
CA GLU A 115 18.55 -19.42 -3.76
C GLU A 115 17.37 -18.42 -3.68
N ILE A 116 17.45 -17.46 -2.75
CA ILE A 116 16.45 -16.40 -2.60
C ILE A 116 16.44 -15.47 -3.82
N ASN A 117 17.61 -15.01 -4.27
CA ASN A 117 17.71 -14.17 -5.47
C ASN A 117 17.09 -14.87 -6.69
N LYS A 118 17.29 -16.18 -6.81
CA LYS A 118 16.71 -16.96 -7.90
C LYS A 118 15.19 -17.06 -7.80
N ILE A 119 14.63 -17.28 -6.61
CA ILE A 119 13.17 -17.25 -6.39
C ILE A 119 12.60 -15.89 -6.79
N ILE A 120 13.19 -14.79 -6.32
CA ILE A 120 12.70 -13.43 -6.60
C ILE A 120 12.83 -13.08 -8.09
N SER A 121 13.95 -13.41 -8.71
CA SER A 121 14.15 -13.21 -10.16
C SER A 121 13.15 -14.02 -11.00
N ASP A 122 12.88 -15.27 -10.61
CA ASP A 122 11.93 -16.13 -11.32
C ASP A 122 10.48 -15.66 -11.08
N ALA A 123 10.18 -15.06 -9.92
CA ALA A 123 8.89 -14.40 -9.67
C ALA A 123 8.68 -13.19 -10.60
N VAL A 124 9.65 -12.28 -10.67
CA VAL A 124 9.54 -11.05 -11.47
C VAL A 124 9.51 -11.33 -12.97
N SER A 125 10.29 -12.31 -13.43
CA SER A 125 10.25 -12.73 -14.83
C SER A 125 8.95 -13.45 -15.22
N GLY A 126 8.16 -13.91 -14.23
CA GLY A 126 6.94 -14.69 -14.43
C GLY A 126 7.17 -16.17 -14.67
N LEU A 127 8.39 -16.67 -14.42
CA LEU A 127 8.70 -18.11 -14.43
C LEU A 127 7.97 -18.84 -13.30
N LEU A 128 7.79 -18.21 -12.13
CA LEU A 128 6.97 -18.74 -11.06
C LEU A 128 5.50 -18.35 -11.26
N SER A 129 4.65 -19.38 -11.28
CA SER A 129 3.19 -19.25 -11.26
C SER A 129 2.70 -18.84 -9.86
N ARG A 130 1.43 -18.41 -9.78
CA ARG A 130 0.77 -18.15 -8.49
C ARG A 130 0.76 -19.38 -7.56
N ILE A 131 0.72 -20.60 -8.11
CA ILE A 131 0.74 -21.83 -7.30
C ILE A 131 2.08 -22.00 -6.58
N GLU A 132 3.19 -21.77 -7.29
CA GLU A 132 4.53 -21.90 -6.69
C GLU A 132 4.81 -20.77 -5.71
N LEU A 133 4.40 -19.54 -6.04
CA LEU A 133 4.49 -18.41 -5.12
C LEU A 133 3.66 -18.64 -3.85
N ALA A 134 2.43 -19.14 -3.99
CA ALA A 134 1.58 -19.50 -2.84
C ALA A 134 2.23 -20.59 -1.99
N SER A 135 2.89 -21.56 -2.63
CA SER A 135 3.63 -22.62 -1.93
C SER A 135 4.84 -22.05 -1.16
N PHE A 136 5.56 -21.10 -1.75
CA PHE A 136 6.65 -20.38 -1.08
C PHE A 136 6.16 -19.57 0.12
N ILE A 137 5.11 -18.76 -0.06
CA ILE A 137 4.49 -17.94 1.00
C ILE A 137 3.99 -18.83 2.14
N THR A 138 3.35 -19.95 1.82
CA THR A 138 2.89 -20.94 2.80
C THR A 138 4.08 -21.56 3.55
N GLY A 139 5.14 -21.95 2.85
CA GLY A 139 6.37 -22.47 3.45
C GLY A 139 7.03 -21.45 4.40
N VAL A 140 7.10 -20.18 4.02
CA VAL A 140 7.60 -19.10 4.88
C VAL A 140 6.68 -18.87 6.10
N SER A 141 5.37 -18.95 5.91
CA SER A 141 4.40 -18.76 6.99
C SER A 141 4.47 -19.87 8.05
N ILE A 142 4.67 -21.13 7.62
CA ILE A 142 4.73 -22.29 8.52
C ILE A 142 6.12 -22.41 9.17
N ASN A 143 7.19 -22.33 8.37
CA ASN A 143 8.55 -22.62 8.83
C ASN A 143 9.34 -21.37 9.26
N GLY A 144 8.79 -20.18 9.06
CA GLY A 144 9.44 -18.89 9.36
C GLY A 144 10.63 -18.60 8.45
N CYS A 145 11.31 -17.47 8.71
CA CYS A 145 12.59 -17.11 8.12
C CYS A 145 13.56 -16.62 9.21
N ASP A 146 14.82 -17.01 9.11
CA ASP A 146 15.87 -16.44 9.95
C ASP A 146 16.30 -15.05 9.46
N ASN A 147 17.18 -14.39 10.23
CA ASN A 147 17.59 -13.01 9.91
C ASN A 147 18.39 -12.92 8.60
N HIS A 148 19.13 -13.95 8.23
CA HIS A 148 19.88 -13.97 6.97
C HIS A 148 18.93 -14.10 5.78
N GLU A 149 17.93 -14.99 5.88
CA GLU A 149 16.91 -15.16 4.86
C GLU A 149 16.10 -13.88 4.65
N ILE A 150 15.68 -13.21 5.73
CA ILE A 150 14.90 -11.97 5.64
C ILE A 150 15.76 -10.83 5.05
N THR A 151 17.03 -10.73 5.45
CA THR A 151 17.96 -9.75 4.88
C THR A 151 18.17 -9.99 3.38
N ALA A 152 18.36 -11.24 2.98
CA ALA A 152 18.52 -11.61 1.56
C ALA A 152 17.25 -11.33 0.75
N LEU A 153 16.07 -11.66 1.28
CA LEU A 153 14.78 -11.34 0.64
C LEU A 153 14.63 -9.83 0.45
N THR A 154 14.90 -9.04 1.49
CA THR A 154 14.83 -7.58 1.45
C THR A 154 15.71 -7.00 0.34
N MET A 155 16.95 -7.47 0.23
CA MET A 155 17.90 -7.02 -0.80
C MET A 155 17.50 -7.50 -2.20
N ALA A 156 17.01 -8.73 -2.33
CA ALA A 156 16.56 -9.29 -3.60
C ALA A 156 15.34 -8.54 -4.14
N GLU A 157 14.36 -8.25 -3.29
CA GLU A 157 13.18 -7.46 -3.65
C GLU A 157 13.55 -6.03 -4.02
N ALA A 158 14.41 -5.36 -3.25
CA ALA A 158 14.85 -3.99 -3.55
C ALA A 158 15.55 -3.88 -4.92
N ARG A 159 16.41 -4.87 -5.24
CA ARG A 159 17.16 -4.94 -6.50
C ARG A 159 16.34 -5.40 -7.70
N SER A 160 15.10 -5.82 -7.48
CA SER A 160 14.24 -6.31 -8.56
C SER A 160 13.68 -5.22 -9.46
N GLY A 161 13.85 -3.94 -9.09
CA GLY A 161 13.40 -2.78 -9.83
C GLY A 161 14.38 -1.60 -9.72
N GLU A 162 13.89 -0.39 -9.98
CA GLU A 162 14.68 0.84 -9.90
C GLU A 162 15.08 1.17 -8.46
N ILE A 163 16.31 1.67 -8.31
CA ILE A 163 16.84 2.19 -7.05
C ILE A 163 17.23 3.65 -7.28
N PHE A 164 16.63 4.53 -6.48
CA PHE A 164 16.98 5.93 -6.41
C PHE A 164 18.12 6.14 -5.40
N ASP A 165 19.05 7.03 -5.73
CA ASP A 165 20.09 7.49 -4.82
C ASP A 165 19.98 9.01 -4.64
N PHE A 166 19.75 9.41 -3.39
CA PHE A 166 19.68 10.81 -2.98
C PHE A 166 20.71 11.14 -1.89
N GLY A 167 21.73 10.28 -1.73
CA GLY A 167 22.77 10.42 -0.73
C GLY A 167 22.41 9.81 0.64
N PRO A 168 23.17 10.15 1.70
CA PRO A 168 23.09 9.45 2.98
C PRO A 168 21.97 9.94 3.92
N ASN A 169 21.41 11.13 3.68
CA ASN A 169 20.47 11.78 4.58
C ASN A 169 19.05 11.74 4.02
N VAL A 170 18.52 10.54 3.82
CA VAL A 170 17.17 10.30 3.26
C VAL A 170 16.29 9.67 4.32
N TYR A 171 15.17 10.32 4.61
CA TYR A 171 14.26 10.00 5.69
C TYR A 171 12.93 9.47 5.15
N ASP A 172 12.26 8.59 5.89
CA ASP A 172 10.88 8.21 5.58
C ASP A 172 10.12 7.85 6.87
N LYS A 173 8.80 7.89 6.79
CA LYS A 173 7.89 7.33 7.78
C LYS A 173 7.08 6.22 7.12
N HIS A 174 7.01 5.06 7.75
CA HIS A 174 6.07 4.01 7.35
C HIS A 174 5.07 3.70 8.47
N SER A 175 3.92 3.13 8.11
CA SER A 175 2.97 2.60 9.09
C SER A 175 2.54 1.22 8.65
N THR A 176 2.51 0.26 9.57
CA THR A 176 1.98 -1.08 9.27
C THR A 176 0.45 -1.07 9.04
N GLY A 177 -0.21 0.07 9.30
CA GLY A 177 -1.59 0.35 8.94
C GLY A 177 -2.62 -0.25 9.90
N GLY A 178 -3.83 -0.49 9.40
CA GLY A 178 -4.93 -1.09 10.17
C GLY A 178 -5.83 -0.10 10.91
N VAL A 179 -5.41 1.16 11.09
CA VAL A 179 -6.22 2.19 11.75
C VAL A 179 -6.92 3.11 10.74
N PRO A 180 -8.26 3.30 10.82
CA PRO A 180 -8.98 4.23 9.97
C PRO A 180 -8.53 5.69 10.19
N GLY A 181 -8.60 6.53 9.15
CA GLY A 181 -8.29 7.96 9.25
C GLY A 181 -6.80 8.27 9.43
N ASN A 182 -5.89 7.33 9.15
CA ASN A 182 -4.44 7.51 9.36
C ASN A 182 -3.80 8.42 8.29
N LYS A 183 -4.18 9.69 8.30
CA LYS A 183 -3.70 10.75 7.41
C LYS A 183 -2.40 11.42 7.88
N VAL A 184 -1.78 10.90 8.94
CA VAL A 184 -0.59 11.49 9.61
C VAL A 184 0.56 11.78 8.65
N SER A 185 0.71 11.01 7.57
CA SER A 185 1.77 11.23 6.58
C SER A 185 1.64 12.58 5.87
N LEU A 186 0.41 13.09 5.68
CA LEU A 186 0.16 14.43 5.13
C LEU A 186 0.65 15.54 6.08
N ILE A 187 0.82 15.25 7.36
CA ILE A 187 1.31 16.20 8.37
C ILE A 187 2.82 16.02 8.60
N ILE A 188 3.29 14.78 8.67
CA ILE A 188 4.69 14.45 8.99
C ILE A 188 5.63 14.92 7.87
N VAL A 189 5.28 14.65 6.60
CA VAL A 189 6.13 14.99 5.46
C VAL A 189 6.45 16.49 5.40
N PRO A 190 5.46 17.41 5.43
CA PRO A 190 5.78 18.83 5.41
C PRO A 190 6.51 19.31 6.67
N ILE A 191 6.24 18.77 7.88
CA ILE A 191 7.00 19.13 9.09
C ILE A 191 8.48 18.78 8.93
N VAL A 192 8.78 17.56 8.49
CA VAL A 192 10.14 17.06 8.32
C VAL A 192 10.87 17.83 7.22
N ALA A 193 10.19 18.10 6.11
CA ALA A 193 10.74 18.86 5.00
C ALA A 193 10.95 20.35 5.31
N ALA A 194 10.10 20.95 6.14
CA ALA A 194 10.28 22.32 6.63
C ALA A 194 11.52 22.46 7.53
N ALA A 195 11.95 21.38 8.19
CA ALA A 195 13.21 21.32 8.93
C ALA A 195 14.44 21.00 8.06
N ASP A 196 14.33 21.12 6.73
CA ASP A 196 15.38 20.80 5.74
C ASP A 196 15.88 19.35 5.80
N LEU A 197 14.98 18.39 6.04
CA LEU A 197 15.27 16.96 5.90
C LEU A 197 14.59 16.41 4.65
N LEU A 198 15.34 15.60 3.88
CA LEU A 198 14.88 15.00 2.65
C LEU A 198 13.95 13.80 2.91
N ILE A 199 12.68 13.90 2.53
CA ILE A 199 11.65 12.87 2.78
C ILE A 199 10.84 12.51 1.52
N PRO A 200 11.37 11.62 0.64
CA PRO A 200 10.72 11.22 -0.61
C PRO A 200 9.63 10.17 -0.37
N LYS A 201 8.54 10.56 0.28
CA LYS A 201 7.49 9.63 0.74
C LYS A 201 6.77 8.97 -0.43
N THR A 202 6.93 7.66 -0.57
CA THR A 202 6.07 6.82 -1.42
C THR A 202 5.04 6.05 -0.58
N SER A 203 3.81 5.99 -1.06
CA SER A 203 2.70 5.29 -0.42
C SER A 203 1.97 4.40 -1.41
N THR A 204 1.37 3.32 -0.92
CA THR A 204 0.37 2.58 -1.70
C THR A 204 -0.98 3.30 -1.60
N ARG A 205 -1.89 2.97 -2.52
CA ARG A 205 -3.31 3.25 -2.33
C ARG A 205 -3.91 2.33 -1.28
N ALA A 206 -5.10 2.67 -0.81
CA ALA A 206 -5.91 1.82 0.04
C ALA A 206 -6.08 0.45 -0.60
N ILE A 207 -5.80 -0.58 0.20
CA ILE A 207 -6.06 -1.98 -0.14
C ILE A 207 -7.24 -2.46 0.69
N THR A 208 -7.06 -2.46 2.02
CA THR A 208 -8.07 -2.86 3.00
C THR A 208 -8.56 -1.68 3.84
N SER A 209 -7.99 -0.49 3.70
CA SER A 209 -8.46 0.73 4.37
C SER A 209 -9.48 1.49 3.51
N PRO A 210 -10.30 2.38 4.09
CA PRO A 210 -11.13 3.31 3.32
C PRO A 210 -10.33 4.37 2.58
N SER A 211 -9.13 4.72 3.06
CA SER A 211 -8.21 5.63 2.38
C SER A 211 -6.77 5.20 2.57
N GLY A 212 -5.95 5.36 1.52
CA GLY A 212 -4.50 5.31 1.60
C GLY A 212 -3.94 6.74 1.54
N THR A 213 -2.71 6.94 2.04
CA THR A 213 -2.06 8.26 1.96
C THR A 213 -1.99 8.79 0.52
N ALA A 214 -1.76 7.91 -0.47
CA ALA A 214 -1.78 8.30 -1.87
C ALA A 214 -3.18 8.74 -2.34
N ASP A 215 -4.27 8.14 -1.83
CA ASP A 215 -5.63 8.53 -2.22
C ASP A 215 -6.00 9.90 -1.64
N SER A 216 -5.65 10.16 -0.37
CA SER A 216 -5.87 11.47 0.26
C SER A 216 -4.97 12.55 -0.36
N MET A 217 -3.70 12.27 -0.66
CA MET A 217 -2.84 13.23 -1.36
C MET A 217 -3.36 13.54 -2.78
N GLU A 218 -3.92 12.55 -3.47
CA GLU A 218 -4.48 12.74 -4.82
C GLU A 218 -5.75 13.61 -4.86
N VAL A 219 -6.24 14.07 -3.71
CA VAL A 219 -7.26 15.11 -3.64
C VAL A 219 -6.61 16.49 -3.75
N LEU A 220 -5.38 16.66 -3.26
CA LEU A 220 -4.65 17.93 -3.21
C LEU A 220 -3.74 18.14 -4.42
N ALA A 221 -3.07 17.08 -4.89
CA ALA A 221 -2.17 17.13 -6.03
C ALA A 221 -2.05 15.77 -6.74
N PRO A 222 -1.67 15.70 -8.02
CA PRO A 222 -1.28 14.47 -8.68
C PRO A 222 -0.28 13.64 -7.86
N VAL A 223 -0.44 12.31 -7.85
CA VAL A 223 0.46 11.37 -7.13
C VAL A 223 1.20 10.40 -8.04
N LYS A 224 0.90 10.43 -9.35
CA LYS A 224 1.51 9.55 -10.35
C LYS A 224 2.58 10.32 -11.09
N PHE A 225 3.82 9.84 -11.00
CA PHE A 225 4.98 10.46 -11.64
C PHE A 225 5.87 9.36 -12.19
N ASN A 226 6.56 9.63 -13.29
CA ASN A 226 7.68 8.80 -13.70
C ASN A 226 8.94 9.15 -12.87
N SER A 227 10.00 8.36 -13.00
CA SER A 227 11.21 8.48 -12.20
C SER A 227 11.94 9.82 -12.37
N ASN A 228 11.91 10.41 -13.58
CA ASN A 228 12.55 11.71 -13.83
C ASN A 228 11.75 12.85 -13.20
N GLU A 229 10.44 12.86 -13.38
CA GLU A 229 9.55 13.84 -12.72
C GLU A 229 9.69 13.80 -11.20
N LEU A 230 9.76 12.59 -10.64
CA LEU A 230 9.90 12.42 -9.19
C LEU A 230 11.24 12.97 -8.68
N LYS A 231 12.35 12.71 -9.39
CA LYS A 231 13.67 13.28 -9.06
C LYS A 231 13.64 14.81 -9.09
N GLU A 232 13.00 15.41 -10.08
CA GLU A 232 12.85 16.86 -10.18
C GLU A 232 12.06 17.44 -9.00
N ILE A 233 10.91 16.84 -8.66
CA ILE A 233 10.06 17.26 -7.52
C ILE A 233 10.87 17.21 -6.22
N ILE A 234 11.51 16.08 -5.96
CA ILE A 234 12.30 15.85 -4.74
C ILE A 234 13.47 16.83 -4.66
N SER A 235 14.16 17.09 -5.77
CA SER A 235 15.31 18.01 -5.80
C SER A 235 14.95 19.46 -5.49
N LYS A 236 13.71 19.87 -5.77
CA LYS A 236 13.23 21.24 -5.49
C LYS A 236 12.78 21.41 -4.05
N GLU A 237 11.98 20.47 -3.54
CA GLU A 237 11.30 20.66 -2.26
C GLU A 237 11.83 19.84 -1.09
N ASN A 238 12.81 18.97 -1.33
CA ASN A 238 13.30 17.95 -0.39
C ASN A 238 12.17 17.00 0.09
N ALA A 239 11.05 16.93 -0.63
CA ALA A 239 9.92 16.11 -0.25
C ALA A 239 8.99 15.83 -1.42
N CYS A 240 8.25 14.74 -1.30
CA CYS A 240 7.11 14.43 -2.15
C CYS A 240 6.17 13.50 -1.39
N ILE A 241 4.90 13.41 -1.82
CA ILE A 241 4.00 12.32 -1.43
C ILE A 241 3.49 11.67 -2.72
N ALA A 242 4.10 10.57 -3.13
CA ALA A 242 3.82 9.91 -4.41
C ALA A 242 3.20 8.52 -4.23
N TRP A 243 2.51 8.05 -5.27
CA TRP A 243 2.02 6.68 -5.34
C TRP A 243 3.12 5.76 -5.87
N GLY A 244 3.61 4.86 -5.00
CA GLY A 244 4.70 3.94 -5.35
C GLY A 244 4.35 2.97 -6.48
N GLY A 245 3.05 2.68 -6.71
CA GLY A 245 2.62 1.75 -7.76
C GLY A 245 2.72 2.31 -9.20
N ALA A 246 3.05 3.59 -9.37
CA ALA A 246 3.39 4.16 -10.68
C ALA A 246 4.88 4.01 -11.04
N LEU A 247 5.71 3.57 -10.08
CA LEU A 247 7.14 3.43 -10.22
C LEU A 247 7.50 1.95 -10.28
N ASP A 248 8.57 1.61 -11.00
CA ASP A 248 9.10 0.25 -11.04
C ASP A 248 9.99 -0.04 -9.81
N ILE A 249 9.52 0.30 -8.60
CA ILE A 249 10.24 0.09 -7.34
C ILE A 249 9.80 -1.22 -6.69
N ALA A 250 10.76 -2.09 -6.37
CA ALA A 250 10.54 -3.40 -5.76
C ALA A 250 9.35 -4.20 -6.37
N PRO A 251 9.29 -4.44 -7.69
CA PRO A 251 8.16 -5.12 -8.34
C PRO A 251 7.88 -6.52 -7.78
N ALA A 252 8.89 -7.21 -7.25
CA ALA A 252 8.73 -8.48 -6.57
C ALA A 252 7.74 -8.43 -5.39
N ASP A 253 7.77 -7.33 -4.61
CA ASP A 253 6.87 -7.12 -3.47
C ASP A 253 5.40 -7.16 -3.89
N ASN A 254 5.06 -6.41 -4.95
CA ASN A 254 3.69 -6.38 -5.48
C ASN A 254 3.22 -7.77 -5.93
N ILE A 255 4.10 -8.54 -6.59
CA ILE A 255 3.81 -9.91 -7.05
C ILE A 255 3.52 -10.84 -5.86
N LEU A 256 4.31 -10.76 -4.79
CA LEU A 256 4.09 -11.57 -3.59
C LEU A 256 2.79 -11.16 -2.89
N ILE A 257 2.55 -9.86 -2.72
CA ILE A 257 1.34 -9.33 -2.09
C ILE A 257 0.05 -9.75 -2.82
N GLU A 258 0.07 -9.82 -4.16
CA GLU A 258 -1.07 -10.32 -4.94
C GLU A 258 -1.47 -11.76 -4.59
N VAL A 259 -0.51 -12.56 -4.13
CA VAL A 259 -0.72 -13.96 -3.73
C VAL A 259 -0.99 -14.08 -2.22
N GLU A 260 -0.34 -13.27 -1.39
CA GLU A 260 -0.54 -13.21 0.06
C GLU A 260 -1.98 -12.83 0.44
N ARG A 261 -2.56 -11.84 -0.26
CA ARG A 261 -3.89 -11.29 0.08
C ARG A 261 -5.01 -12.33 0.03
N PRO A 262 -5.20 -13.11 -1.06
CA PRO A 262 -6.19 -14.19 -1.07
C PRO A 262 -5.95 -15.24 0.02
N LEU A 263 -4.69 -15.51 0.36
CA LEU A 263 -4.31 -16.49 1.39
C LEU A 263 -4.52 -15.97 2.82
N HIS A 264 -4.67 -14.65 3.01
CA HIS A 264 -4.72 -14.01 4.33
C HIS A 264 -3.47 -14.34 5.19
N LEU A 265 -2.32 -14.46 4.53
CA LEU A 265 -1.02 -14.73 5.17
C LEU A 265 -0.12 -13.50 5.03
N ASP A 266 0.40 -12.99 6.14
CA ASP A 266 1.30 -11.83 6.18
C ASP A 266 2.41 -12.06 7.23
N PRO A 267 3.28 -13.09 7.03
CA PRO A 267 4.30 -13.45 8.00
C PRO A 267 5.39 -12.38 8.10
N PHE A 268 6.03 -12.23 9.26
CA PHE A 268 7.13 -11.26 9.46
C PHE A 268 8.27 -11.45 8.44
N GLY A 269 8.48 -12.70 8.00
CA GLY A 269 9.50 -13.05 7.01
C GLY A 269 9.27 -12.45 5.61
N LEU A 270 8.06 -11.97 5.30
CA LEU A 270 7.71 -11.31 4.05
C LEU A 270 7.27 -9.84 4.28
N MET A 271 6.63 -9.56 5.42
CA MET A 271 6.21 -8.20 5.78
C MET A 271 7.42 -7.24 5.94
N ILE A 272 8.51 -7.70 6.57
CA ILE A 272 9.71 -6.87 6.75
C ILE A 272 10.40 -6.60 5.41
N PRO A 273 10.70 -7.60 4.56
CA PRO A 273 11.20 -7.39 3.20
C PRO A 273 10.33 -6.45 2.38
N SER A 274 9.02 -6.67 2.37
CA SER A 274 8.06 -5.80 1.67
C SER A 274 8.26 -4.33 2.03
N ILE A 275 8.29 -4.02 3.33
CA ILE A 275 8.41 -2.64 3.81
C ILE A 275 9.80 -2.08 3.46
N LEU A 276 10.87 -2.77 3.82
CA LEU A 276 12.24 -2.27 3.68
C LEU A 276 12.69 -2.19 2.22
N ALA A 277 12.27 -3.12 1.35
CA ALA A 277 12.64 -3.13 -0.06
C ALA A 277 12.20 -1.85 -0.76
N LYS A 278 10.93 -1.43 -0.56
CA LYS A 278 10.43 -0.14 -1.09
C LYS A 278 11.18 1.06 -0.54
N LYS A 279 11.69 0.99 0.69
CA LYS A 279 12.47 2.08 1.33
C LYS A 279 13.87 2.18 0.74
N LEU A 280 14.53 1.03 0.58
CA LEU A 280 15.82 0.93 -0.08
C LEU A 280 15.74 1.38 -1.54
N SER A 281 14.69 0.99 -2.27
CA SER A 281 14.48 1.46 -3.65
C SER A 281 14.31 2.97 -3.73
N MET A 282 13.81 3.65 -2.71
CA MET A 282 13.73 5.11 -2.64
C MET A 282 14.98 5.78 -2.04
N GLY A 283 16.07 5.03 -1.82
CA GLY A 283 17.31 5.54 -1.25
C GLY A 283 17.25 5.86 0.25
N VAL A 284 16.17 5.48 0.94
CA VAL A 284 15.95 5.82 2.36
C VAL A 284 17.04 5.18 3.23
N LYS A 285 17.61 5.98 4.14
CA LYS A 285 18.62 5.55 5.12
C LYS A 285 18.13 5.60 6.55
N LYS A 286 17.13 6.42 6.84
CA LYS A 286 16.58 6.63 8.17
C LYS A 286 15.06 6.51 8.12
N ILE A 287 14.47 5.68 8.96
CA ILE A 287 13.03 5.45 8.95
C ILE A 287 12.44 5.45 10.35
N VAL A 288 11.25 6.05 10.48
CA VAL A 288 10.36 5.82 11.60
C VAL A 288 9.22 4.88 11.18
N LEU A 289 9.09 3.76 11.90
CA LEU A 289 8.02 2.79 11.70
C LEU A 289 6.94 2.96 12.77
N ASP A 290 5.77 3.42 12.35
CA ASP A 290 4.54 3.46 13.14
C ASP A 290 3.90 2.06 13.16
N ILE A 291 3.79 1.47 14.35
CA ILE A 291 3.20 0.15 14.57
C ILE A 291 1.92 0.35 15.41
N PRO A 292 0.75 0.48 14.77
CA PRO A 292 -0.49 0.57 15.52
C PRO A 292 -0.79 -0.75 16.24
N VAL A 293 -1.05 -0.67 17.54
CA VAL A 293 -1.32 -1.78 18.44
C VAL A 293 -2.74 -1.69 18.98
N GLY A 294 -3.47 -2.80 18.86
CA GLY A 294 -4.81 -2.95 19.40
C GLY A 294 -5.70 -3.87 18.56
N SER A 295 -6.90 -4.12 19.06
CA SER A 295 -7.88 -5.00 18.41
C SER A 295 -8.16 -4.57 16.97
N GLY A 296 -8.17 -5.54 16.05
CA GLY A 296 -8.40 -5.30 14.62
C GLY A 296 -7.20 -4.75 13.84
N THR A 297 -6.04 -4.59 14.47
CA THR A 297 -4.77 -4.29 13.77
C THR A 297 -3.95 -5.55 13.50
N LYS A 298 -2.83 -5.41 12.79
CA LYS A 298 -1.84 -6.48 12.60
C LYS A 298 -1.17 -6.92 13.91
N PHE A 299 -1.18 -6.07 14.93
CA PHE A 299 -0.52 -6.31 16.22
C PHE A 299 -1.53 -6.08 17.35
N PRO A 300 -2.31 -7.10 17.72
CA PRO A 300 -3.33 -6.99 18.76
C PRO A 300 -2.76 -6.58 20.13
N THR A 301 -1.53 -6.97 20.44
CA THR A 301 -0.90 -6.68 21.74
C THR A 301 0.46 -5.98 21.61
N PRO A 302 0.89 -5.21 22.62
CA PRO A 302 2.20 -4.56 22.62
C PRO A 302 3.36 -5.54 22.46
N GLU A 303 3.27 -6.74 23.05
CA GLU A 303 4.32 -7.76 23.00
C GLU A 303 4.59 -8.26 21.57
N GLU A 304 3.54 -8.39 20.75
CA GLU A 304 3.69 -8.73 19.33
C GLU A 304 4.28 -7.57 18.53
N GLY A 305 3.84 -6.34 18.81
CA GLY A 305 4.41 -5.12 18.24
C GLY A 305 5.90 -4.97 18.56
N ASP A 306 6.31 -5.28 19.79
CA ASP A 306 7.71 -5.23 20.24
C ASP A 306 8.56 -6.27 19.53
N LYS A 307 8.09 -7.53 19.43
CA LYS A 307 8.80 -8.58 18.70
C LYS A 307 9.05 -8.17 17.25
N PHE A 308 8.03 -7.62 16.59
CA PHE A 308 8.15 -7.12 15.22
C PHE A 308 9.11 -5.93 15.14
N ALA A 309 9.01 -4.96 16.05
CA ALA A 309 9.88 -3.79 16.10
C ALA A 309 11.37 -4.17 16.22
N HIS A 310 11.72 -5.09 17.13
CA HIS A 310 13.10 -5.54 17.32
C HIS A 310 13.65 -6.21 16.06
N LYS A 311 12.86 -7.13 15.48
CA LYS A 311 13.21 -7.80 14.23
C LYS A 311 13.39 -6.79 13.09
N PHE A 312 12.48 -5.84 12.94
CA PHE A 312 12.54 -4.79 11.92
C PHE A 312 13.81 -3.94 12.05
N LYS A 313 14.16 -3.50 13.27
CA LYS A 313 15.38 -2.73 13.54
C LYS A 313 16.66 -3.53 13.26
N GLU A 314 16.64 -4.84 13.53
CA GLU A 314 17.77 -5.72 13.22
C GLU A 314 17.98 -5.87 11.71
N ILE A 315 16.91 -6.22 10.97
CA ILE A 315 17.00 -6.36 9.51
C ILE A 315 17.33 -5.02 8.85
N GLY A 316 16.73 -3.91 9.31
CA GLY A 316 17.05 -2.56 8.85
C GLY A 316 18.55 -2.29 8.93
N ARG A 317 19.19 -2.54 10.08
CA ARG A 317 20.65 -2.39 10.23
C ARG A 317 21.43 -3.26 9.25
N ASN A 318 21.02 -4.52 9.05
CA ASN A 318 21.68 -5.44 8.12
C ASN A 318 21.65 -4.96 6.66
N VAL A 319 20.63 -4.19 6.28
CA VAL A 319 20.49 -3.61 4.93
C VAL A 319 20.92 -2.14 4.84
N GLY A 320 21.51 -1.58 5.90
CA GLY A 320 22.01 -0.21 5.92
C GLY A 320 20.94 0.87 6.11
N VAL A 321 19.84 0.53 6.78
CA VAL A 321 18.75 1.44 7.15
C VAL A 321 18.65 1.54 8.67
N GLU A 322 18.86 2.74 9.20
CA GLU A 322 18.62 3.05 10.60
C GLU A 322 17.10 3.20 10.84
N ALA A 323 16.54 2.34 11.69
CA ALA A 323 15.12 2.34 11.98
C ALA A 323 14.85 2.65 13.45
N GLU A 324 13.89 3.54 13.69
CA GLU A 324 13.21 3.69 14.96
C GLU A 324 11.76 3.24 14.84
N CYS A 325 11.25 2.56 15.87
CA CYS A 325 9.90 2.00 15.85
C CYS A 325 9.08 2.62 16.98
N ALA A 326 7.84 2.99 16.69
CA ALA A 326 6.91 3.55 17.65
C ALA A 326 5.64 2.71 17.66
N LEU A 327 5.37 2.06 18.80
CA LEU A 327 4.09 1.41 19.06
C LEU A 327 3.06 2.51 19.35
N THR A 328 1.97 2.54 18.59
CA THR A 328 0.93 3.58 18.73
C THR A 328 -0.44 2.98 19.00
N LEU A 329 -1.30 3.72 19.70
CA LEU A 329 -2.64 3.24 20.03
C LEU A 329 -3.55 3.19 18.79
N ALA A 330 -4.27 2.08 18.65
CA ALA A 330 -5.16 1.81 17.52
C ALA A 330 -6.64 1.62 17.89
N HIS A 331 -7.05 1.95 19.12
CA HIS A 331 -8.40 1.64 19.62
C HIS A 331 -9.54 2.46 18.97
N GLN A 332 -9.22 3.52 18.24
CA GLN A 332 -10.20 4.36 17.53
C GLN A 332 -9.55 5.01 16.30
N PRO A 333 -10.33 5.58 15.36
CA PRO A 333 -9.79 6.26 14.20
C PRO A 333 -8.88 7.43 14.59
N ILE A 334 -7.89 7.75 13.76
CA ILE A 334 -7.07 8.95 13.95
C ILE A 334 -7.81 10.16 13.35
N GLY A 335 -7.92 11.25 14.12
CA GLY A 335 -8.72 12.40 13.73
C GLY A 335 -10.22 12.09 13.69
N HIS A 336 -11.01 12.94 13.05
CA HIS A 336 -12.47 12.83 12.92
C HIS A 336 -12.92 12.37 11.54
N ALA A 337 -12.03 12.39 10.56
CA ALA A 337 -12.37 12.10 9.17
C ALA A 337 -11.78 10.78 8.65
N ILE A 338 -12.59 9.99 7.94
CA ILE A 338 -12.23 8.71 7.32
C ILE A 338 -12.67 8.72 5.85
N GLY A 339 -11.73 8.59 4.92
CA GLY A 339 -11.99 8.65 3.46
C GLY A 339 -11.16 9.73 2.76
N PRO A 340 -10.86 9.60 1.46
CA PRO A 340 -9.81 10.41 0.82
C PRO A 340 -9.99 11.93 0.92
N ALA A 341 -11.13 12.47 0.48
CA ALA A 341 -11.38 13.91 0.46
C ALA A 341 -11.50 14.49 1.87
N ILE A 342 -12.23 13.81 2.75
CA ILE A 342 -12.44 14.30 4.11
C ILE A 342 -11.16 14.20 4.96
N GLU A 343 -10.30 13.20 4.69
CA GLU A 343 -8.96 13.13 5.29
C GLU A 343 -8.04 14.24 4.77
N ALA A 344 -8.04 14.51 3.46
CA ALA A 344 -7.28 15.61 2.88
C ALA A 344 -7.72 16.96 3.48
N LYS A 345 -9.03 17.17 3.61
CA LYS A 345 -9.62 18.35 4.23
C LYS A 345 -9.16 18.53 5.67
N GLU A 346 -9.31 17.51 6.53
CA GLU A 346 -8.88 17.62 7.93
C GLU A 346 -7.36 17.86 8.06
N ALA A 347 -6.55 17.23 7.20
CA ALA A 347 -5.11 17.45 7.21
C ALA A 347 -4.75 18.89 6.82
N LEU A 348 -5.37 19.43 5.77
CA LEU A 348 -5.12 20.80 5.32
C LEU A 348 -5.65 21.83 6.34
N THR A 349 -6.81 21.59 6.94
CA THR A 349 -7.34 22.40 8.05
C THR A 349 -6.35 22.47 9.21
N LEU A 350 -5.78 21.33 9.63
CA LEU A 350 -4.78 21.32 10.71
C LEU A 350 -3.48 22.03 10.33
N LEU A 351 -2.99 21.85 9.10
CA LEU A 351 -1.78 22.53 8.65
C LEU A 351 -1.97 24.05 8.67
N LYS A 352 -3.12 24.53 8.18
CA LYS A 352 -3.45 25.96 8.12
C LYS A 352 -3.75 26.57 9.48
N ASP A 353 -4.45 25.85 10.36
CA ASP A 353 -4.79 26.28 11.70
C ASP A 353 -4.59 25.15 12.72
N TYR A 354 -3.51 25.28 13.51
CA TYR A 354 -3.15 24.34 14.57
C TYR A 354 -4.30 24.11 15.58
N SER A 355 -5.11 25.14 15.85
CA SER A 355 -6.18 25.08 16.85
C SER A 355 -7.44 24.35 16.35
N ALA A 356 -7.60 24.25 15.02
CA ALA A 356 -8.73 23.59 14.38
C ALA A 356 -8.52 22.07 14.20
N GLY A 357 -7.29 21.57 14.36
CA GLY A 357 -6.99 20.17 14.12
C GLY A 357 -7.28 19.24 15.32
N PRO A 358 -7.68 17.98 15.09
CA PRO A 358 -7.91 17.04 16.18
C PRO A 358 -6.61 16.71 16.94
N ASN A 359 -6.65 16.75 18.28
CA ASN A 359 -5.49 16.43 19.12
C ASN A 359 -4.89 15.04 18.83
N SER A 360 -5.71 14.04 18.51
CA SER A 360 -5.20 12.70 18.15
C SER A 360 -4.29 12.71 16.91
N LEU A 361 -4.61 13.56 15.93
CA LEU A 361 -3.80 13.75 14.71
C LEU A 361 -2.54 14.56 15.02
N ILE A 362 -2.66 15.64 15.79
CA ILE A 362 -1.53 16.49 16.22
C ILE A 362 -0.51 15.68 17.00
N GLU A 363 -0.93 15.03 18.08
CA GLU A 363 -0.03 14.29 18.99
C GLU A 363 0.69 13.17 18.24
N LYS A 364 -0.04 12.34 17.49
CA LYS A 364 0.58 11.23 16.75
C LYS A 364 1.53 11.73 15.67
N SER A 365 1.15 12.75 14.89
CA SER A 365 1.98 13.25 13.80
C SER A 365 3.25 13.94 14.33
N THR A 366 3.12 14.79 15.35
CA THR A 366 4.27 15.51 15.92
C THR A 366 5.22 14.59 16.68
N SER A 367 4.73 13.53 17.34
CA SER A 367 5.61 12.54 17.98
C SER A 367 6.43 11.77 16.95
N LEU A 368 5.80 11.28 15.87
CA LEU A 368 6.50 10.53 14.82
C LEU A 368 7.45 11.42 14.01
N ALA A 369 7.03 12.64 13.67
CA ALA A 369 7.90 13.62 13.03
C ALA A 369 9.07 14.00 13.95
N GLY A 370 8.82 14.15 15.26
CA GLY A 370 9.84 14.45 16.25
C GLY A 370 10.97 13.43 16.26
N ILE A 371 10.65 12.13 16.20
CA ILE A 371 11.67 11.08 16.10
C ILE A 371 12.52 11.27 14.83
N LEU A 372 11.91 11.59 13.69
CA LEU A 372 12.67 11.87 12.46
C LEU A 372 13.54 13.13 12.58
N LEU A 373 13.06 14.18 13.24
CA LEU A 373 13.84 15.39 13.50
C LEU A 373 15.05 15.10 14.40
N GLU A 374 14.90 14.22 15.39
CA GLU A 374 15.99 13.75 16.25
C GLU A 374 17.02 12.91 15.46
N MET A 375 16.56 11.92 14.70
CA MET A 375 17.41 11.14 13.78
C MET A 375 18.09 12.02 12.72
N GLY A 376 17.46 13.16 12.41
CA GLY A 376 17.94 14.20 11.52
C GLY A 376 18.98 15.14 12.10
N GLY A 377 19.23 15.07 13.42
CA GLY A 377 20.10 16.04 14.11
C GLY A 377 19.49 17.44 14.19
N LYS A 378 18.20 17.60 13.92
CA LYS A 378 17.47 18.88 14.00
C LYS A 378 16.98 19.17 15.41
N ALA A 379 16.83 18.14 16.24
CA ALA A 379 16.49 18.24 17.65
C ALA A 379 17.37 17.32 18.50
N GLN A 380 17.59 17.70 19.76
CA GLN A 380 18.16 16.80 20.76
C GLN A 380 17.17 15.69 21.09
N LYS A 381 17.67 14.53 21.52
CA LYS A 381 16.83 13.40 21.92
C LYS A 381 15.80 13.81 22.98
N GLY A 382 14.53 13.50 22.75
CA GLY A 382 13.41 13.88 23.61
C GLY A 382 12.86 15.30 23.39
N LYS A 383 13.44 16.08 22.47
CA LYS A 383 12.99 17.44 22.10
C LYS A 383 12.37 17.51 20.71
N GLY A 384 12.34 16.42 19.96
CA GLY A 384 11.82 16.38 18.60
C GLY A 384 10.33 16.71 18.50
N GLN A 385 9.50 16.19 19.41
CA GLN A 385 8.05 16.47 19.39
C GLN A 385 7.76 17.96 19.62
N GLU A 386 8.50 18.60 20.53
CA GLU A 386 8.37 20.02 20.82
C GLU A 386 8.69 20.86 19.57
N LEU A 387 9.79 20.55 18.88
CA LEU A 387 10.16 21.19 17.62
C LEU A 387 9.10 20.95 16.53
N ALA A 388 8.61 19.71 16.37
CA ALA A 388 7.58 19.40 15.39
C ALA A 388 6.27 20.17 15.65
N LYS A 389 5.88 20.34 16.92
CA LYS A 389 4.74 21.17 17.31
C LYS A 389 4.97 22.64 16.98
N ASN A 390 6.18 23.15 17.18
CA ASN A 390 6.51 24.54 16.86
C ASN A 390 6.44 24.81 15.34
N ILE A 391 7.01 23.93 14.50
CA ILE A 391 6.94 24.01 13.03
C ILE A 391 5.48 23.96 12.54
N LEU A 392 4.64 23.15 13.18
CA LEU A 392 3.22 23.06 12.83
C LEU A 392 2.46 24.34 13.26
N LYS A 393 2.75 24.88 14.46
CA LYS A 393 2.12 26.10 14.98
C LYS A 393 2.53 27.37 14.25
N SER A 394 3.77 27.44 13.77
CA SER A 394 4.31 28.61 13.06
C SER A 394 3.78 28.75 11.64
N GLY A 395 3.15 27.70 11.09
CA GLY A 395 2.71 27.66 9.69
C GLY A 395 3.79 27.23 8.70
N GLU A 396 5.01 26.95 9.17
CA GLU A 396 6.11 26.49 8.30
C GLU A 396 5.76 25.17 7.58
N ALA A 397 5.11 24.25 8.28
CA ALA A 397 4.60 23.02 7.66
C ALA A 397 3.53 23.29 6.58
N TYR A 398 2.66 24.28 6.79
CA TYR A 398 1.65 24.65 5.80
C TYR A 398 2.30 25.20 4.53
N GLU A 399 3.22 26.15 4.68
CA GLU A 399 3.97 26.70 3.54
C GLU A 399 4.76 25.63 2.79
N LYS A 400 5.36 24.68 3.50
CA LYS A 400 6.04 23.55 2.85
C LYS A 400 5.05 22.62 2.13
N MET A 401 3.87 22.35 2.69
CA MET A 401 2.83 21.58 1.98
C MET A 401 2.37 22.28 0.70
N ARG A 402 2.17 23.61 0.71
CA ARG A 402 1.82 24.39 -0.49
C ARG A 402 2.86 24.21 -1.60
N LYS A 403 4.15 24.31 -1.26
CA LYS A 403 5.25 24.08 -2.21
C LYS A 403 5.30 22.65 -2.74
N ILE A 404 5.05 21.64 -1.89
CA ILE A 404 4.95 20.25 -2.32
C ILE A 404 3.79 20.07 -3.31
N ILE A 405 2.62 20.66 -3.02
CA ILE A 405 1.45 20.63 -3.90
C ILE A 405 1.77 21.27 -5.26
N GLU A 406 2.39 22.46 -5.27
CA GLU A 406 2.81 23.15 -6.48
C GLU A 406 3.80 22.32 -7.30
N ALA A 407 4.84 21.78 -6.67
CA ALA A 407 5.83 20.93 -7.32
C ALA A 407 5.20 19.67 -7.92
N GLN A 408 4.16 19.12 -7.28
CA GLN A 408 3.36 18.01 -7.77
C GLN A 408 2.28 18.42 -8.79
N LYS A 409 2.27 19.67 -9.26
CA LYS A 409 1.33 20.23 -10.25
C LYS A 409 -0.12 20.35 -9.74
N GLY A 410 -0.31 20.46 -8.42
CA GLY A 410 -1.60 20.81 -7.80
C GLY A 410 -1.76 22.32 -7.61
N ASN A 411 -2.90 22.76 -7.07
CA ASN A 411 -3.16 24.17 -6.73
C ASN A 411 -2.60 24.48 -5.32
N PRO A 412 -1.52 25.27 -5.17
CA PRO A 412 -0.95 25.60 -3.85
C PRO A 412 -1.84 26.49 -2.99
N ASP A 413 -2.86 27.11 -3.57
CA ASP A 413 -3.80 27.99 -2.89
C ASP A 413 -5.14 27.29 -2.60
N ILE A 414 -5.20 25.96 -2.75
CA ILE A 414 -6.40 25.19 -2.41
C ILE A 414 -6.77 25.39 -0.94
N GLU A 415 -8.04 25.69 -0.70
CA GLU A 415 -8.58 25.88 0.64
C GLU A 415 -9.33 24.64 1.14
N PRO A 416 -9.32 24.32 2.45
CA PRO A 416 -10.04 23.16 2.98
C PRO A 416 -11.54 23.16 2.63
N GLU A 417 -12.14 24.33 2.49
CA GLU A 417 -13.55 24.51 2.12
C GLU A 417 -13.84 24.17 0.65
N GLU A 418 -12.84 24.27 -0.23
CA GLU A 418 -12.96 23.93 -1.66
C GLU A 418 -12.92 22.43 -1.93
N ILE A 419 -12.47 21.63 -0.94
CA ILE A 419 -12.41 20.18 -1.07
C ILE A 419 -13.83 19.60 -1.05
N GLU A 420 -14.28 19.15 -2.23
CA GLU A 420 -15.61 18.59 -2.42
C GLU A 420 -15.81 17.28 -1.65
N LEU A 421 -16.93 17.22 -0.92
CA LEU A 421 -17.43 16.01 -0.27
C LEU A 421 -18.64 15.45 -1.03
N GLY A 422 -19.03 14.22 -0.69
CA GLY A 422 -20.12 13.54 -1.36
C GLY A 422 -21.43 14.33 -1.25
N PRO A 423 -22.15 14.60 -2.37
CA PRO A 423 -23.37 15.40 -2.38
C PRO A 423 -24.54 14.74 -1.63
N TYR A 424 -24.44 13.45 -1.33
CA TYR A 424 -25.40 12.74 -0.50
C TYR A 424 -24.79 12.45 0.86
N SER A 425 -25.44 12.94 1.91
CA SER A 425 -25.05 12.68 3.28
C SER A 425 -26.20 12.11 4.11
N LYS A 426 -25.85 11.41 5.18
CA LYS A 426 -26.80 10.91 6.18
C LYS A 426 -26.20 11.07 7.57
N ASP A 427 -27.00 11.66 8.45
CA ASP A 427 -26.66 11.92 9.84
C ASP A 427 -27.19 10.82 10.74
N PHE A 428 -26.37 10.41 11.70
CA PHE A 428 -26.70 9.40 12.69
C PHE A 428 -26.62 10.01 14.08
N TYR A 429 -27.75 9.99 14.78
CA TYR A 429 -27.92 10.61 16.09
C TYR A 429 -27.96 9.55 17.20
N SER A 430 -27.58 9.95 18.40
CA SER A 430 -27.64 9.07 19.57
C SER A 430 -29.08 8.78 19.97
N THR A 431 -29.39 7.50 20.19
CA THR A 431 -30.71 7.07 20.66
C THR A 431 -30.85 7.07 22.19
N LYS A 432 -29.76 7.36 22.92
CA LYS A 432 -29.75 7.45 24.37
C LYS A 432 -28.58 8.32 24.86
N SER A 433 -28.73 8.89 26.05
CA SER A 433 -27.62 9.57 26.73
C SER A 433 -26.63 8.56 27.35
N GLY A 434 -25.35 8.91 27.41
CA GLY A 434 -24.33 8.05 28.02
C GLY A 434 -22.89 8.52 27.78
N HIS A 435 -21.93 7.64 28.03
CA HIS A 435 -20.51 7.85 27.69
C HIS A 435 -20.08 6.89 26.59
N ILE A 436 -19.27 7.38 25.67
CA ILE A 436 -18.68 6.56 24.62
C ILE A 436 -17.57 5.69 25.24
N THR A 437 -17.80 4.39 25.30
CA THR A 437 -16.82 3.43 25.84
C THR A 437 -15.92 2.85 24.76
N GLU A 438 -16.37 2.81 23.51
CA GLU A 438 -15.61 2.26 22.38
C GLU A 438 -16.04 2.89 21.05
N VAL A 439 -15.10 2.95 20.11
CA VAL A 439 -15.32 3.28 18.70
C VAL A 439 -14.84 2.11 17.83
N ASN A 440 -15.76 1.39 17.20
CA ASN A 440 -15.45 0.19 16.45
C ASN A 440 -14.89 0.50 15.05
N ASN A 441 -13.57 0.37 14.90
CA ASN A 441 -12.86 0.60 13.64
C ASN A 441 -13.35 -0.27 12.48
N ALA A 442 -13.70 -1.54 12.74
CA ALA A 442 -14.12 -2.47 11.70
C ALA A 442 -15.46 -2.04 11.07
N ILE A 443 -16.43 -1.65 11.90
CA ILE A 443 -17.73 -1.14 11.44
C ILE A 443 -17.54 0.17 10.67
N ILE A 444 -16.74 1.11 11.18
CA ILE A 444 -16.45 2.37 10.46
C ILE A 444 -15.82 2.10 9.09
N ASN A 445 -14.85 1.20 9.03
CA ASN A 445 -14.21 0.81 7.78
C ASN A 445 -15.23 0.21 6.79
N GLN A 446 -16.10 -0.67 7.27
CA GLN A 446 -17.13 -1.30 6.44
C GLN A 446 -18.14 -0.27 5.91
N ILE A 447 -18.58 0.67 6.76
CA ILE A 447 -19.48 1.76 6.38
C ILE A 447 -18.83 2.64 5.31
N ALA A 448 -17.60 3.13 5.56
CA ALA A 448 -16.90 4.03 4.64
C ALA A 448 -16.66 3.39 3.26
N LYS A 449 -16.23 2.12 3.22
CA LYS A 449 -16.09 1.36 1.97
C LYS A 449 -17.41 1.19 1.24
N THR A 450 -18.46 0.83 1.97
CA THR A 450 -19.80 0.64 1.38
C THR A 450 -20.36 1.96 0.82
N ALA A 451 -20.03 3.10 1.45
CA ALA A 451 -20.36 4.43 0.97
C ALA A 451 -19.63 4.81 -0.33
N GLY A 452 -18.50 4.17 -0.64
CA GLY A 452 -17.80 4.31 -1.91
C GLY A 452 -16.28 4.46 -1.82
N CYS A 453 -15.71 4.49 -0.61
CA CYS A 453 -14.26 4.61 -0.40
C CYS A 453 -13.50 3.35 -0.88
N PRO A 454 -12.25 3.48 -1.35
CA PRO A 454 -11.54 4.72 -1.70
C PRO A 454 -11.88 5.24 -3.10
N TYR A 455 -12.52 4.43 -3.95
CA TYR A 455 -12.72 4.74 -5.38
C TYR A 455 -13.51 6.03 -5.63
N SER A 456 -14.46 6.33 -4.77
CA SER A 456 -15.16 7.61 -4.75
C SER A 456 -14.49 8.49 -3.71
N LYS A 457 -13.56 9.37 -4.14
CA LYS A 457 -12.75 10.21 -3.24
C LYS A 457 -13.59 11.07 -2.29
N THR A 458 -14.75 11.52 -2.74
CA THR A 458 -15.67 12.37 -1.99
C THR A 458 -16.52 11.60 -0.97
N ALA A 459 -16.52 10.26 -1.01
CA ALA A 459 -17.16 9.44 0.00
C ALA A 459 -16.31 9.37 1.27
N GLY A 460 -16.96 9.17 2.42
CA GLY A 460 -16.26 9.10 3.69
C GLY A 460 -17.20 9.03 4.89
N VAL A 461 -16.61 8.97 6.08
CA VAL A 461 -17.30 9.02 7.37
C VAL A 461 -16.62 10.08 8.22
N GLU A 462 -17.44 10.93 8.85
CA GLU A 462 -17.02 11.93 9.82
C GLU A 462 -17.57 11.57 11.19
N ILE A 463 -16.71 11.48 12.21
CA ILE A 463 -17.09 11.18 13.59
C ILE A 463 -16.94 12.43 14.45
N PHE A 464 -18.01 12.81 15.16
CA PHE A 464 -18.05 14.05 15.93
C PHE A 464 -17.66 13.87 17.40
N LYS A 465 -17.72 12.65 17.90
CA LYS A 465 -17.40 12.30 19.29
C LYS A 465 -16.49 11.09 19.36
N LYS A 466 -15.62 11.07 20.36
CA LYS A 466 -14.55 10.08 20.57
C LYS A 466 -14.76 9.32 21.88
N GLN A 467 -14.00 8.24 22.06
CA GLN A 467 -14.01 7.50 23.32
C GLN A 467 -13.76 8.43 24.52
N GLY A 468 -14.54 8.24 25.59
CA GLY A 468 -14.53 9.06 26.80
C GLY A 468 -15.50 10.25 26.76
N ALA A 469 -15.97 10.68 25.59
CA ALA A 469 -16.91 11.78 25.49
C ALA A 469 -18.29 11.40 26.07
N LYS A 470 -18.93 12.36 26.74
CA LYS A 470 -20.35 12.31 27.07
C LYS A 470 -21.17 12.64 25.81
N ILE A 471 -22.29 11.94 25.65
CA ILE A 471 -23.26 12.19 24.59
C ILE A 471 -24.67 12.22 25.18
N GLU A 472 -25.49 13.14 24.70
CA GLU A 472 -26.91 13.22 25.02
C GLU A 472 -27.75 12.55 23.93
N GLU A 473 -28.94 12.07 24.30
CA GLU A 473 -29.94 11.60 23.35
C GLU A 473 -30.25 12.69 22.33
N GLY A 474 -30.26 12.34 21.04
CA GLY A 474 -30.45 13.27 19.94
C GLY A 474 -29.17 14.00 19.49
N GLU A 475 -28.02 13.84 20.13
CA GLU A 475 -26.76 14.41 19.63
C GLU A 475 -26.24 13.68 18.38
N LEU A 476 -25.61 14.43 17.46
CA LEU A 476 -24.99 13.87 16.26
C LEU A 476 -23.74 13.07 16.62
N ILE A 477 -23.71 11.80 16.19
CA ILE A 477 -22.61 10.87 16.44
C ILE A 477 -21.60 10.90 15.29
N PHE A 478 -22.11 10.61 14.09
CA PHE A 478 -21.31 10.54 12.89
C PHE A 478 -22.16 10.83 11.66
N ARG A 479 -21.49 11.17 10.56
CA ARG A 479 -22.10 11.46 9.26
C ARG A 479 -21.42 10.63 8.19
N ILE A 480 -22.22 10.07 7.28
CA ILE A 480 -21.73 9.37 6.10
C ILE A 480 -21.86 10.30 4.90
N TYR A 481 -20.82 10.40 4.09
CA TYR A 481 -20.83 11.07 2.78
C TYR A 481 -20.69 10.04 1.66
N SER A 482 -21.41 10.24 0.55
CA SER A 482 -21.33 9.37 -0.62
C SER A 482 -21.61 10.15 -1.91
N ASN A 483 -21.00 9.70 -3.01
CA ASN A 483 -21.32 10.17 -4.35
C ASN A 483 -22.57 9.50 -4.95
N SER A 484 -23.17 8.51 -4.28
CA SER A 484 -24.31 7.76 -4.81
C SER A 484 -25.36 7.51 -3.74
N LYS A 485 -26.62 7.92 -4.02
CA LYS A 485 -27.78 7.58 -3.16
C LYS A 485 -27.89 6.08 -2.88
N SER A 486 -27.57 5.24 -3.86
CA SER A 486 -27.64 3.78 -3.72
C SER A 486 -26.57 3.25 -2.77
N LYS A 487 -25.33 3.72 -2.89
CA LYS A 487 -24.23 3.36 -1.98
C LYS A 487 -24.49 3.86 -0.56
N LEU A 488 -24.97 5.10 -0.41
CA LEU A 488 -25.37 5.65 0.88
C LEU A 488 -26.43 4.77 1.57
N ARG A 489 -27.50 4.39 0.85
CA ARG A 489 -28.53 3.47 1.37
C ARG A 489 -27.95 2.11 1.77
N LYS A 490 -26.95 1.58 1.04
CA LYS A 490 -26.26 0.34 1.43
C LYS A 490 -25.44 0.53 2.71
N ALA A 491 -24.74 1.66 2.84
CA ALA A 491 -23.97 1.97 4.05
C ALA A 491 -24.87 2.13 5.28
N GLU A 492 -26.05 2.74 5.11
CA GLU A 492 -27.10 2.82 6.14
C GLU A 492 -27.61 1.43 6.54
N LYS A 493 -27.78 0.51 5.59
CA LYS A 493 -28.12 -0.89 5.90
C LYS A 493 -27.04 -1.60 6.69
N VAL A 494 -25.77 -1.32 6.44
CA VAL A 494 -24.66 -1.86 7.25
C VAL A 494 -24.81 -1.39 8.69
N TYR A 495 -24.98 -0.09 8.93
CA TYR A 495 -25.23 0.46 10.25
C TYR A 495 -26.42 -0.20 10.95
N ASN A 496 -27.55 -0.37 10.26
CA ASN A 496 -28.74 -1.00 10.83
C ASN A 496 -28.52 -2.49 11.17
N ALA A 497 -27.64 -3.19 10.44
CA ALA A 497 -27.37 -4.61 10.66
C ALA A 497 -26.30 -4.86 11.74
N THR A 498 -25.26 -4.02 11.80
CA THR A 498 -24.14 -4.18 12.74
C THR A 498 -24.35 -3.42 14.06
N GLY A 499 -25.32 -2.51 14.10
CA GLY A 499 -25.47 -1.52 15.17
C GLY A 499 -24.49 -0.35 15.03
N SER A 500 -24.55 0.55 16.01
CA SER A 500 -23.74 1.77 16.02
C SER A 500 -22.24 1.47 16.15
N PRO A 501 -21.36 2.07 15.30
CA PRO A 501 -19.92 2.00 15.50
C PRO A 501 -19.46 2.71 16.78
N ILE A 502 -20.29 3.59 17.34
CA ILE A 502 -20.06 4.27 18.61
C ILE A 502 -20.85 3.56 19.70
N ILE A 503 -20.13 2.94 20.63
CA ILE A 503 -20.70 2.10 21.68
C ILE A 503 -20.82 2.93 22.96
N LEU A 504 -22.05 2.97 23.50
CA LEU A 504 -22.36 3.66 24.74
C LEU A 504 -22.42 2.67 25.90
N GLY A 505 -21.69 2.96 26.96
CA GLY A 505 -21.66 2.16 28.19
C GLY A 505 -21.68 3.02 29.44
N GLY A 506 -22.06 2.41 30.56
CA GLY A 506 -21.84 2.97 31.89
C GLY A 506 -20.45 2.61 32.41
N MET A 507 -19.97 3.34 33.42
CA MET A 507 -18.68 3.04 34.07
C MET A 507 -18.72 1.75 34.93
N MET A 508 -19.91 1.21 35.20
CA MET A 508 -20.11 -0.05 35.92
C MET A 508 -20.38 -1.16 34.91
N ILE A 509 -19.42 -2.07 34.74
CA ILE A 509 -19.53 -3.19 33.78
C ILE A 509 -20.55 -4.24 34.28
N LYS A 510 -20.49 -4.59 35.57
CA LYS A 510 -21.43 -5.51 36.22
C LYS A 510 -21.36 -5.34 37.74
N ARG A 511 -22.50 -5.40 38.42
CA ARG A 511 -22.58 -5.62 39.87
C ARG A 511 -22.50 -7.13 40.11
N ILE A 512 -21.49 -7.57 40.85
CA ILE A 512 -21.32 -8.98 41.24
C ILE A 512 -22.16 -9.26 42.48
#